data_AF-A0AAJ2LQJ9-F1
#
_entry.id   AF-A0AAJ2LQJ9-F1
#
_cell.length_a   1.000
_cell.length_b   1.000
_cell.length_c   1.000
_cell.angle_alpha   90.00
_cell.angle_beta   90.00
_cell.angle_gamma   90.00
#
_symmetry.space_group_name_H-M   'P 1'
#
loop_
_entity.id
_entity.type
_entity.pdbx_description
1 polymer ?
#
loop_
_entity_poly.entity_id
_entity_poly.type
_entity_poly.pdbx_seq_one_letter_code
_entity_poly.pdbx_strand_id
1 'polypeptide(L)'
;MVQQMLSPAPAAPKKLQGVGARRRRPPSPSGGGGYQNICNIFEIAGGQKKFADPRVAELYTMGMQGYWLVVADYLGMDKFLGMWRLLDSIEASIPKGKRSGAMALMLRPYANFERFQKNRYVATLVADGHSPKEIQAIVKRDLKENMTISNIGRLARKHKIRA
;
A
#
# COMPACT_ATOMS: atom_id res chain seq x y z
N MET A 1 81.67 -22.79 42.99
CA MET A 1 81.46 -22.10 44.27
C MET A 1 79.96 -21.88 44.43
N VAL A 2 79.42 -22.40 45.52
CA VAL A 2 78.09 -22.19 46.11
C VAL A 2 76.83 -22.72 45.39
N GLN A 3 76.16 -23.54 46.19
CA GLN A 3 74.89 -24.22 46.11
C GLN A 3 73.72 -23.25 46.38
N GLN A 4 72.57 -23.45 45.73
CA GLN A 4 71.29 -23.10 46.34
C GLN A 4 70.21 -24.11 45.95
N MET A 5 69.71 -24.77 46.97
CA MET A 5 68.52 -25.61 46.98
C MET A 5 67.25 -24.75 46.92
N LEU A 6 66.15 -25.29 46.37
CA LEU A 6 64.89 -25.62 47.06
C LEU A 6 63.68 -25.62 46.07
N SER A 7 63.02 -26.78 45.93
CA SER A 7 61.68 -26.99 45.32
C SER A 7 60.56 -26.26 46.10
N PRO A 8 59.26 -26.21 45.66
CA PRO A 8 58.59 -26.98 44.59
C PRO A 8 57.64 -26.18 43.66
N ALA A 9 57.07 -26.91 42.69
CA ALA A 9 56.13 -26.49 41.65
C ALA A 9 54.88 -25.76 42.15
N PRO A 10 54.21 -25.00 41.26
CA PRO A 10 52.89 -25.50 40.85
C PRO A 10 52.53 -25.34 39.36
N ALA A 11 51.62 -26.24 38.97
CA ALA A 11 50.60 -26.12 37.93
C ALA A 11 51.02 -26.19 36.44
N ALA A 12 50.64 -27.33 35.84
CA ALA A 12 50.63 -27.59 34.42
C ALA A 12 49.85 -26.53 33.61
N PRO A 13 50.28 -26.20 32.37
CA PRO A 13 49.53 -25.31 31.51
C PRO A 13 48.20 -25.96 31.07
N LYS A 14 47.09 -25.25 31.31
CA LYS A 14 45.76 -25.57 30.80
C LYS A 14 45.83 -25.79 29.29
N LYS A 15 45.51 -27.01 28.83
CA LYS A 15 45.14 -27.25 27.44
C LYS A 15 43.95 -26.35 27.10
N LEU A 16 44.16 -25.44 26.16
CA LEU A 16 43.07 -24.72 25.48
C LEU A 16 42.20 -25.77 24.79
N GLN A 17 41.06 -26.05 25.40
CA GLN A 17 40.09 -26.99 24.87
C GLN A 17 39.45 -26.35 23.64
N GLY A 18 39.82 -26.85 22.46
CA GLY A 18 39.28 -26.41 21.19
C GLY A 18 37.76 -26.47 21.19
N VAL A 19 37.13 -25.35 20.84
CA VAL A 19 35.69 -25.22 20.62
C VAL A 19 35.34 -25.90 19.30
N GLY A 20 35.27 -27.22 19.34
CA GLY A 20 34.97 -28.08 18.20
C GLY A 20 33.70 -28.90 18.42
N ALA A 21 32.62 -28.29 18.91
CA ALA A 21 31.33 -28.96 18.96
C ALA A 21 30.76 -29.07 17.54
N ARG A 22 30.92 -30.24 16.90
CA ARG A 22 30.15 -30.58 15.70
C ARG A 22 28.68 -30.66 16.08
N ARG A 23 27.93 -29.58 15.85
CA ARG A 23 26.47 -29.65 15.89
C ARG A 23 26.03 -30.56 14.76
N ARG A 24 25.47 -31.73 15.09
CA ARG A 24 24.63 -32.50 14.17
C ARG A 24 23.58 -31.54 13.61
N ARG A 25 23.49 -31.42 12.28
CA ARG A 25 22.39 -30.70 11.63
C ARG A 25 21.07 -31.32 12.10
N PRO A 26 20.11 -30.55 12.61
CA PRO A 26 18.75 -31.05 12.73
C PRO A 26 18.24 -31.39 11.32
N PRO A 27 17.33 -32.38 11.16
CA PRO A 27 16.65 -32.59 9.90
C PRO A 27 15.98 -31.28 9.47
N SER A 28 16.09 -30.96 8.18
CA SER A 28 15.40 -29.84 7.58
C SER A 28 13.90 -29.94 7.92
N PRO A 29 13.26 -28.88 8.43
CA PRO A 29 11.81 -28.84 8.51
C PRO A 29 11.24 -29.08 7.10
N SER A 30 10.46 -30.13 6.93
CA SER A 30 9.65 -30.35 5.72
C SER A 30 8.50 -29.34 5.74
N GLY A 31 8.78 -28.10 5.34
CA GLY A 31 7.79 -27.03 5.41
C GLY A 31 8.40 -25.65 5.20
N GLY A 32 9.07 -25.46 4.07
CA GLY A 32 9.54 -24.14 3.66
C GLY A 32 8.44 -23.41 2.87
N GLY A 33 8.08 -22.20 3.32
CA GLY A 33 7.57 -21.16 2.43
C GLY A 33 6.07 -20.81 2.49
N GLY A 34 5.41 -20.83 3.65
CA GLY A 34 4.03 -20.32 3.78
C GLY A 34 3.88 -18.78 3.79
N TYR A 35 4.97 -18.02 3.66
CA TYR A 35 4.99 -16.58 3.90
C TYR A 35 4.60 -15.73 2.69
N GLN A 36 3.50 -16.07 2.00
CA GLN A 36 2.77 -15.08 1.21
C GLN A 36 1.32 -15.44 0.86
N ASN A 37 0.60 -16.18 1.73
CA ASN A 37 -0.87 -16.17 1.66
C ASN A 37 -1.42 -14.99 2.46
N ILE A 38 -1.11 -13.76 2.04
CA ILE A 38 -1.90 -12.60 2.46
C ILE A 38 -3.12 -12.56 1.54
N CYS A 39 -4.04 -13.49 1.77
CA CYS A 39 -5.43 -13.32 1.39
C CYS A 39 -5.98 -12.28 2.36
N ASN A 40 -6.26 -11.06 1.90
CA ASN A 40 -6.97 -10.09 2.73
C ASN A 40 -8.18 -9.49 1.99
N ILE A 41 -9.33 -9.81 2.60
CA ILE A 41 -10.69 -9.25 2.53
C ILE A 41 -11.61 -9.75 1.39
N PHE A 42 -11.14 -10.57 0.45
CA PHE A 42 -12.03 -11.32 -0.44
C PHE A 42 -11.60 -12.78 -0.55
N GLU A 43 -11.75 -13.55 0.53
CA GLU A 43 -11.66 -15.01 0.47
C GLU A 43 -12.77 -15.55 -0.44
N ILE A 44 -12.44 -15.73 -1.73
CA ILE A 44 -13.27 -16.47 -2.67
C ILE A 44 -12.92 -17.93 -2.46
N ALA A 45 -13.74 -18.60 -1.66
CA ALA A 45 -13.64 -20.00 -1.35
C ALA A 45 -13.43 -20.86 -2.62
N GLY A 46 -12.33 -21.61 -2.67
CA GLY A 46 -12.25 -22.98 -3.18
C GLY A 46 -12.77 -23.33 -4.58
N GLY A 47 -13.08 -22.37 -5.43
CA GLY A 47 -13.62 -22.59 -6.77
C GLY A 47 -13.07 -21.53 -7.70
N GLN A 48 -12.59 -21.96 -8.86
CA GLN A 48 -11.98 -21.09 -9.87
C GLN A 48 -12.80 -19.80 -10.02
N LYS A 49 -12.16 -18.64 -9.87
CA LYS A 49 -12.78 -17.33 -10.16
C LYS A 49 -13.35 -17.41 -11.57
N LYS A 50 -14.68 -17.54 -11.68
CA LYS A 50 -15.39 -17.30 -12.92
C LYS A 50 -15.42 -15.78 -13.09
N PHE A 51 -14.33 -15.24 -13.64
CA PHE A 51 -14.34 -13.87 -14.14
C PHE A 51 -15.41 -13.76 -15.23
N ALA A 52 -16.06 -12.62 -15.32
CA ALA A 52 -17.06 -12.41 -16.37
C ALA A 52 -16.42 -12.52 -17.77
N ASP A 53 -15.15 -12.12 -17.88
CA ASP A 53 -14.35 -12.23 -19.10
C ASP A 53 -13.17 -13.22 -18.90
N PRO A 54 -13.04 -14.27 -19.74
CA PRO A 54 -11.96 -15.25 -19.64
C PRO A 54 -10.57 -14.64 -19.77
N ARG A 55 -10.41 -13.50 -20.45
CA ARG A 55 -9.12 -12.81 -20.60
C ARG A 55 -8.60 -12.24 -19.26
N VAL A 56 -9.47 -12.05 -18.27
CA VAL A 56 -9.04 -11.66 -16.91
C VAL A 56 -8.31 -12.83 -16.23
N ALA A 57 -8.66 -14.08 -16.56
CA ALA A 57 -7.94 -15.26 -16.05
C ALA A 57 -6.50 -15.34 -16.59
N GLU A 58 -6.26 -14.85 -17.80
CA GLU A 58 -4.91 -14.73 -18.36
C GLU A 58 -4.05 -13.75 -17.55
N LEU A 59 -4.62 -12.59 -17.16
CA LEU A 59 -3.93 -11.61 -16.30
C LEU A 59 -3.59 -12.20 -14.93
N TYR A 60 -4.49 -12.99 -14.35
CA TYR A 60 -4.21 -13.69 -13.10
C TYR A 60 -3.03 -14.65 -13.24
N THR A 61 -3.00 -15.44 -14.32
CA THR A 61 -1.90 -16.38 -14.62
C THR A 61 -0.56 -15.66 -14.82
N MET A 62 -0.58 -14.47 -15.42
CA MET A 62 0.60 -13.61 -15.60
C MET A 62 1.11 -12.99 -14.28
N GLY A 63 0.41 -13.16 -13.16
CA GLY A 63 0.80 -12.62 -11.86
C GLY A 63 0.37 -11.19 -11.61
N MET A 64 -0.66 -10.70 -12.32
CA MET A 64 -1.26 -9.39 -12.06
C MET A 64 -1.80 -9.30 -10.63
N GLN A 65 -1.60 -8.15 -9.97
CA GLN A 65 -2.04 -7.97 -8.58
C GLN A 65 -3.57 -7.98 -8.48
N GLY A 66 -4.10 -8.59 -7.41
CA GLY A 66 -5.53 -8.89 -7.29
C GLY A 66 -6.48 -7.69 -7.42
N TYR A 67 -6.08 -6.50 -6.96
CA TYR A 67 -6.90 -5.30 -7.11
C TYR A 67 -7.02 -4.83 -8.56
N TRP A 68 -6.02 -5.07 -9.41
CA TRP A 68 -6.11 -4.78 -10.85
C TRP A 68 -7.08 -5.72 -11.55
N LEU A 69 -7.19 -6.96 -11.10
CA LEU A 69 -8.17 -7.91 -11.65
C LEU A 69 -9.60 -7.47 -11.35
N VAL A 70 -9.86 -6.92 -10.16
CA VAL A 70 -11.16 -6.34 -9.81
C VAL A 70 -11.48 -5.14 -10.71
N VAL A 71 -10.50 -4.28 -10.95
CA VAL A 71 -10.65 -3.13 -11.85
C VAL A 71 -10.89 -3.58 -13.30
N ALA A 72 -10.17 -4.61 -13.77
CA ALA A 72 -10.33 -5.16 -15.11
C ALA A 72 -11.71 -5.79 -15.33
N ASP A 73 -12.21 -6.54 -14.34
CA ASP A 73 -13.54 -7.14 -14.38
C ASP A 73 -14.64 -6.06 -14.35
N TYR A 74 -14.48 -5.01 -13.56
CA TYR A 74 -15.44 -3.90 -13.49
C TYR A 74 -15.46 -3.03 -14.77
N LEU A 75 -14.29 -2.66 -15.30
CA LEU A 75 -14.21 -1.80 -16.50
C LEU A 75 -14.49 -2.56 -17.80
N GLY A 76 -14.30 -3.88 -17.78
CA GLY A 76 -14.15 -4.71 -18.98
C GLY A 76 -12.72 -4.64 -19.52
N MET A 77 -12.29 -5.74 -20.13
CA MET A 77 -10.90 -5.95 -20.53
C MET A 77 -10.39 -4.94 -21.56
N ASP A 78 -11.21 -4.54 -22.53
CA ASP A 78 -10.74 -3.62 -23.59
C ASP A 78 -10.41 -2.23 -23.03
N LYS A 79 -11.25 -1.71 -22.12
CA LYS A 79 -10.99 -0.43 -21.43
C LYS A 79 -9.81 -0.55 -20.48
N PHE A 80 -9.68 -1.68 -19.79
CA PHE A 80 -8.55 -1.95 -18.91
C PHE A 80 -7.23 -1.98 -19.69
N LEU A 81 -7.16 -2.68 -20.82
CA LEU A 81 -5.97 -2.70 -21.68
C LEU A 81 -5.64 -1.32 -22.23
N GLY A 82 -6.64 -0.53 -22.61
CA GLY A 82 -6.45 0.86 -23.02
C GLY A 82 -5.84 1.72 -21.92
N MET A 83 -6.39 1.65 -20.71
CA MET A 83 -5.84 2.32 -19.52
C MET A 83 -4.42 1.84 -19.22
N TRP A 84 -4.16 0.54 -19.29
CA TRP A 84 -2.86 -0.02 -18.97
C TRP A 84 -1.80 0.40 -19.98
N ARG A 85 -2.11 0.42 -21.29
CA ARG A 85 -1.23 0.98 -22.33
C ARG A 85 -0.92 2.45 -22.11
N LEU A 86 -1.91 3.23 -21.68
CA LEU A 86 -1.69 4.64 -21.34
C LEU A 86 -0.72 4.78 -20.17
N LEU A 87 -0.91 4.00 -19.10
CA LEU A 87 -0.02 3.98 -17.94
C LEU A 87 1.41 3.57 -18.31
N ASP A 88 1.55 2.58 -19.20
CA ASP A 88 2.83 2.14 -19.73
C ASP A 88 3.55 3.23 -20.54
N SER A 89 2.81 3.96 -21.38
CA SER A 89 3.38 5.08 -22.16
C SER A 89 3.92 6.22 -21.29
N ILE A 90 3.44 6.35 -20.06
CA ILE A 90 3.88 7.36 -19.09
C ILE A 90 4.68 6.74 -17.93
N GLU A 91 5.19 5.50 -18.08
CA GLU A 91 5.92 4.79 -17.01
C GLU A 91 7.04 5.66 -16.41
N ALA A 92 7.75 6.42 -17.24
CA ALA A 92 8.82 7.33 -16.81
C ALA A 92 8.37 8.39 -15.79
N SER A 93 7.09 8.77 -15.81
CA SER A 93 6.49 9.74 -14.88
C SER A 93 5.86 9.08 -13.64
N ILE A 94 5.76 7.76 -13.61
CA ILE A 94 5.18 7.01 -12.50
C ILE A 94 6.32 6.57 -11.56
N PRO A 95 6.20 6.81 -10.24
CA PRO A 95 7.16 6.27 -9.29
C PRO A 95 7.32 4.75 -9.43
N LYS A 96 8.56 4.28 -9.54
CA LYS A 96 8.84 2.84 -9.57
C LYS A 96 8.62 2.24 -8.19
N GLY A 97 7.98 1.08 -8.16
CA GLY A 97 7.78 0.30 -6.95
C GLY A 97 9.09 -0.32 -6.45
N LYS A 98 9.06 -0.82 -5.21
CA LYS A 98 10.20 -1.52 -4.59
C LYS A 98 10.56 -2.83 -5.29
N ARG A 99 9.67 -3.36 -6.14
CA ARG A 99 9.92 -4.55 -6.97
C ARG A 99 10.30 -4.10 -8.38
N SER A 100 11.34 -4.72 -8.94
CA SER A 100 11.79 -4.46 -10.30
C SER A 100 10.63 -4.59 -11.29
N GLY A 101 10.45 -3.58 -12.13
CA GLY A 101 9.39 -3.56 -13.16
C GLY A 101 7.97 -3.25 -12.68
N ALA A 102 7.73 -2.99 -11.39
CA ALA A 102 6.40 -2.64 -10.89
C ALA A 102 6.16 -1.12 -10.90
N MET A 103 5.03 -0.67 -11.45
CA MET A 103 4.55 0.71 -11.30
C MET A 103 3.91 0.89 -9.92
N ALA A 104 4.31 1.91 -9.16
CA ALA A 104 3.68 2.26 -7.89
C ALA A 104 2.71 3.44 -8.09
N LEU A 105 1.49 3.12 -8.52
CA LEU A 105 0.44 4.13 -8.66
C LEU A 105 -0.07 4.57 -7.29
N MET A 106 0.42 5.72 -6.83
CA MET A 106 -0.05 6.35 -5.59
C MET A 106 -1.30 7.19 -5.88
N LEU A 107 -2.47 6.55 -5.91
CA LEU A 107 -3.73 7.28 -6.02
C LEU A 107 -4.14 7.81 -4.64
N ARG A 108 -4.61 9.06 -4.58
CA ARG A 108 -5.25 9.57 -3.36
C ARG A 108 -6.56 8.82 -3.13
N PRO A 109 -6.96 8.57 -1.87
CA PRO A 109 -8.27 8.00 -1.56
C PRO A 109 -9.39 8.78 -2.24
N TYR A 110 -10.43 8.07 -2.69
CA TYR A 110 -11.56 8.70 -3.38
C TYR A 110 -12.24 9.80 -2.55
N ALA A 111 -12.30 9.65 -1.23
CA ALA A 111 -12.78 10.67 -0.30
C ALA A 111 -12.07 12.03 -0.43
N ASN A 112 -10.80 12.05 -0.86
CA ASN A 112 -10.09 13.31 -1.13
C ASN A 112 -10.62 14.00 -2.39
N PHE A 113 -11.00 13.23 -3.41
CA PHE A 113 -11.63 13.75 -4.61
C PHE A 113 -13.02 14.28 -4.32
N GLU A 114 -13.85 13.55 -3.57
CA GLU A 114 -15.16 14.02 -3.13
C GLU A 114 -15.04 15.32 -2.33
N ARG A 115 -14.12 15.36 -1.35
CA ARG A 115 -13.83 16.56 -0.59
C ARG A 115 -13.36 17.71 -1.48
N PHE A 116 -12.56 17.43 -2.50
CA PHE A 116 -12.11 18.44 -3.47
C PHE A 116 -13.30 19.00 -4.27
N GLN A 117 -14.16 18.14 -4.80
CA GLN A 117 -15.35 18.55 -5.56
C GLN A 117 -16.31 19.37 -4.69
N LYS A 118 -16.57 18.93 -3.46
CA LYS A 118 -17.38 19.69 -2.50
C LYS A 118 -16.83 21.07 -2.21
N ASN A 119 -15.52 21.17 -1.93
CA ASN A 119 -14.91 22.47 -1.65
C ASN A 119 -15.00 23.39 -2.87
N ARG A 120 -14.82 22.83 -4.07
CA ARG A 120 -14.99 23.57 -5.32
C ARG A 120 -16.43 24.05 -5.49
N TYR A 121 -17.42 23.20 -5.21
CA TYR A 121 -18.83 23.58 -5.26
C TYR A 121 -19.20 24.66 -4.25
N VAL A 122 -18.69 24.59 -3.02
CA VAL A 122 -18.85 25.67 -2.04
C VAL A 122 -18.18 26.96 -2.54
N ALA A 123 -17.02 26.87 -3.17
CA ALA A 123 -16.33 28.04 -3.71
C ALA A 123 -17.10 28.72 -4.85
N THR A 124 -17.73 27.94 -5.75
CA THR A 124 -18.59 28.50 -6.80
C THR A 124 -19.78 29.22 -6.18
N LEU A 125 -20.46 28.61 -5.21
CA LEU A 125 -21.60 29.26 -4.54
C LEU A 125 -21.21 30.54 -3.77
N VAL A 126 -20.01 30.61 -3.21
CA VAL A 126 -19.48 31.84 -2.59
C VAL A 126 -19.21 32.91 -3.64
N ALA A 127 -18.68 32.53 -4.80
CA ALA A 127 -18.44 33.46 -5.91
C ALA A 127 -19.76 34.01 -6.47
N ASP A 128 -20.79 33.17 -6.50
CA ASP A 128 -22.16 33.55 -6.91
C ASP A 128 -22.87 34.43 -5.85
N GLY A 129 -22.23 34.72 -4.71
CA GLY A 129 -22.72 35.64 -3.69
C GLY A 129 -23.61 35.03 -2.62
N HIS A 130 -23.77 33.70 -2.58
CA HIS A 130 -24.61 33.05 -1.59
C HIS A 130 -24.06 33.19 -0.16
N SER A 131 -24.97 33.40 0.79
CA SER A 131 -24.65 33.43 2.22
C SER A 131 -24.34 32.02 2.76
N PRO A 132 -23.58 31.89 3.86
CA PRO A 132 -23.24 30.58 4.44
C PRO A 132 -24.44 29.69 4.80
N LYS A 133 -25.60 30.28 5.13
CA LYS A 133 -26.84 29.53 5.42
C LYS A 133 -27.47 28.97 4.14
N GLU A 134 -27.49 29.75 3.06
CA GLU A 134 -27.98 29.32 1.75
C GLU A 134 -27.10 28.22 1.17
N ILE A 135 -25.77 28.37 1.26
CA ILE A 135 -24.82 27.34 0.85
C ILE A 135 -25.08 26.03 1.60
N GLN A 136 -25.35 26.09 2.91
CA GLN A 136 -25.66 24.90 3.70
C GLN A 136 -26.92 24.19 3.18
N ALA A 137 -27.98 24.94 2.88
CA ALA A 137 -29.22 24.39 2.35
C ALA A 137 -29.02 23.77 0.95
N ILE A 138 -28.29 24.47 0.07
CA ILE A 138 -27.99 24.02 -1.29
C ILE A 138 -27.14 22.74 -1.27
N VAL A 139 -26.06 22.72 -0.49
CA VAL A 139 -25.19 21.54 -0.36
C VAL A 139 -25.96 20.35 0.21
N LYS A 140 -26.83 20.58 1.21
CA LYS A 140 -27.66 19.50 1.78
C LYS A 140 -28.66 18.96 0.76
N ARG A 141 -29.24 19.81 -0.09
CA ARG A 141 -30.20 19.41 -1.13
C ARG A 141 -29.52 18.63 -2.25
N ASP A 142 -28.41 19.14 -2.77
CA ASP A 142 -27.81 18.63 -4.01
C ASP A 142 -26.85 17.46 -3.77
N LEU A 143 -26.07 17.52 -2.68
CA LEU A 143 -25.07 16.51 -2.35
C LEU A 143 -25.56 15.54 -1.26
N LYS A 144 -26.72 15.79 -0.64
CA LYS A 144 -27.24 15.02 0.51
C LYS A 144 -26.26 14.93 1.69
N GLU A 145 -25.35 15.91 1.79
CA GLU A 145 -24.31 15.93 2.81
C GLU A 145 -24.52 17.04 3.85
N ASN A 146 -24.27 16.72 5.12
CA ASN A 146 -24.42 17.68 6.22
C ASN A 146 -23.09 18.41 6.47
N MET A 147 -23.01 19.68 6.08
CA MET A 147 -21.90 20.56 6.40
C MET A 147 -22.29 21.57 7.50
N THR A 148 -21.39 21.82 8.44
CA THR A 148 -21.60 22.87 9.45
C THR A 148 -21.30 24.25 8.88
N ILE A 149 -22.03 25.27 9.35
CA ILE A 149 -21.85 26.67 8.91
C ILE A 149 -20.41 27.15 9.16
N SER A 150 -19.79 26.72 10.26
CA SER A 150 -18.38 27.04 10.57
C SER A 150 -17.41 26.50 9.51
N ASN A 151 -17.63 25.27 9.03
CA ASN A 151 -16.82 24.68 7.96
C ASN A 151 -16.99 25.45 6.64
N ILE A 152 -18.22 25.85 6.31
CA ILE A 152 -18.51 26.68 5.13
C ILE A 152 -17.82 28.05 5.26
N GLY A 153 -17.94 28.72 6.40
CA GLY A 153 -17.29 30.01 6.65
C GLY A 153 -15.76 29.94 6.59
N ARG A 154 -15.16 28.82 7.02
CA ARG A 154 -13.71 28.58 6.86
C ARG A 154 -13.31 28.39 5.40
N LEU A 155 -14.11 27.65 4.62
CA LEU A 155 -13.87 27.45 3.19
C LEU A 155 -14.04 28.76 2.41
N ALA A 156 -15.12 29.50 2.66
CA ALA A 156 -15.38 30.80 2.05
C ALA A 156 -14.22 31.78 2.27
N ARG A 157 -13.71 31.89 3.51
CA ARG A 157 -12.53 32.71 3.81
C ARG A 157 -11.28 32.24 3.07
N LYS A 158 -11.01 30.93 3.05
CA LYS A 158 -9.86 30.37 2.34
C LYS A 158 -9.90 30.66 0.84
N HIS A 159 -11.08 30.63 0.22
CA HIS A 159 -11.25 30.91 -1.20
C HIS A 159 -11.18 32.41 -1.51
N LYS A 160 -11.72 33.29 -0.65
CA LYS A 160 -11.55 34.75 -0.77
C LYS A 160 -10.09 35.23 -0.67
N ILE A 161 -9.21 34.49 0.03
CA ILE A 161 -7.78 34.82 0.14
C ILE A 161 -6.97 34.43 -1.12
N ARG A 162 -7.51 33.54 -1.96
CA ARG A 162 -6.83 33.02 -3.15
C ARG A 162 -7.40 33.56 -4.47
N ALA A 163 -8.49 34.32 -4.42
CA ALA A 163 -9.05 35.06 -5.55
C ALA A 163 -8.38 36.43 -5.61
#